data_AF-A0A1C6IS40-F1
#
_entry.id   AF-A0A1C6IS40-F1
#
_cell.length_a   1.000
_cell.length_b   1.000
_cell.length_c   1.000
_cell.angle_alpha   90.00
_cell.angle_beta   90.00
_cell.angle_gamma   90.00
#
_symmetry.space_group_name_H-M   'P 1'
#
loop_
_entity.id
_entity.type
_entity.pdbx_description
1 polymer ?
#
loop_
_entity_poly.entity_id
_entity_poly.type
_entity_poly.pdbx_seq_one_letter_code
_entity_poly.pdbx_strand_id
1 'polypeptide(L)'
;MGLFKKKTDYSYYSSYSSSRRRLKVGRTVIAVIAAVVVILGIIIYFNFNRIQFLMKGYSWSTTSELVSSFDNDEEKELLSHDEMKHILKWIDNSNKVALYDEYEQFYSLHKDMNYEDIVDVVNYIFENQVPSLKSMGYSEKTIWSMLKDGAGKSDLQFLIDNKLTNSQTAPFRKVKGYDLKKINDYIAQYNTVKDYNYAVNIVNYPFIVSSNGQTKAKYNIANPDDYLTLVKKGFYLNDYEPKDLVELDSEYVAPTCDHPQLRKVAAEALVKMIKDAKKEGMYLLLNSGYRSYEEQEKIYQETEQKYGGAYAAEYVATPGASEHQTGLGIDMTSQSVVDKQRLVFGDTTEYKWVVENCAKYGFIVRFTEGTDGITGISHEPWHLRYVGKKVAKEIKDQNWTLEEYCLYKNVIPKFKKD
;
A
#
# COMPACT_ATOMS: atom_id res chain seq x y z
N MET A 1 -41.43 87.88 -88.67
CA MET A 1 -40.93 87.84 -90.06
C MET A 1 -39.53 87.26 -90.02
N GLY A 2 -39.27 86.13 -90.70
CA GLY A 2 -37.92 85.66 -91.02
C GLY A 2 -37.03 85.13 -89.89
N LEU A 3 -36.67 83.84 -90.02
CA LEU A 3 -35.30 83.35 -90.20
C LEU A 3 -34.22 83.51 -89.09
N PHE A 4 -33.50 82.38 -88.93
CA PHE A 4 -32.03 82.19 -88.82
C PHE A 4 -31.28 82.09 -87.46
N LYS A 5 -30.60 80.93 -87.35
CA LYS A 5 -29.19 80.64 -86.93
C LYS A 5 -28.76 80.56 -85.44
N LYS A 6 -28.26 79.34 -85.11
CA LYS A 6 -27.03 78.91 -84.37
C LYS A 6 -26.71 79.49 -82.96
N LYS A 7 -26.51 78.64 -81.93
CA LYS A 7 -25.24 77.96 -81.49
C LYS A 7 -25.40 77.20 -80.14
N THR A 8 -24.81 75.99 -80.13
CA THR A 8 -24.26 75.06 -79.10
C THR A 8 -24.30 75.32 -77.57
N ASP A 9 -24.79 74.27 -76.89
CA ASP A 9 -24.24 73.41 -75.82
C ASP A 9 -23.87 73.91 -74.42
N TYR A 10 -24.54 73.31 -73.42
CA TYR A 10 -24.06 73.09 -72.06
C TYR A 10 -24.34 71.65 -71.59
N SER A 11 -23.40 71.13 -70.81
CA SER A 11 -23.22 69.76 -70.34
C SER A 11 -24.31 69.23 -69.42
N TYR A 12 -24.58 67.93 -69.54
CA TYR A 12 -25.52 67.14 -68.72
C TYR A 12 -24.84 66.50 -67.49
N TYR A 13 -25.51 66.58 -66.35
CA TYR A 13 -25.35 65.69 -65.19
C TYR A 13 -26.11 64.38 -65.43
N SER A 14 -25.60 63.24 -64.96
CA SER A 14 -26.45 62.12 -64.52
C SER A 14 -25.69 61.11 -63.66
N SER A 15 -26.23 60.88 -62.46
CA SER A 15 -25.92 59.81 -61.50
C SER A 15 -26.62 58.50 -61.86
N TYR A 16 -25.94 57.34 -61.75
CA TYR A 16 -26.36 56.13 -60.99
C TYR A 16 -25.50 54.88 -61.34
N SER A 17 -25.39 53.99 -60.35
CA SER A 17 -25.27 52.52 -60.44
C SER A 17 -23.94 51.89 -59.96
N SER A 18 -24.03 51.29 -58.77
CA SER A 18 -23.11 50.30 -58.21
C SER A 18 -23.08 49.02 -59.04
N SER A 19 -21.89 48.57 -59.47
CA SER A 19 -21.72 47.21 -59.99
C SER A 19 -20.87 46.36 -59.04
N ARG A 20 -21.49 45.37 -58.39
CA ARG A 20 -20.79 44.22 -57.83
C ARG A 20 -20.18 43.45 -59.01
N ARG A 21 -18.84 43.42 -59.12
CA ARG A 21 -18.13 42.52 -60.03
C ARG A 21 -18.40 41.06 -59.62
N ARG A 22 -19.42 40.44 -60.21
CA ARG A 22 -19.55 38.97 -60.24
C ARG A 22 -18.43 38.44 -61.12
N LEU A 23 -17.49 37.70 -60.53
CA LEU A 23 -16.54 36.86 -61.27
C LEU A 23 -17.36 35.95 -62.20
N LYS A 24 -17.30 36.19 -63.51
CA LYS A 24 -17.84 35.27 -64.52
C LYS A 24 -16.86 34.09 -64.63
N VAL A 25 -17.04 33.09 -63.78
CA VAL A 25 -16.34 31.81 -63.90
C VAL A 25 -16.88 31.14 -65.17
N GLY A 26 -16.04 31.02 -66.20
CA GLY A 26 -16.44 30.39 -67.47
C GLY A 26 -16.83 28.93 -67.26
N ARG A 27 -17.77 28.40 -68.07
CA ARG A 27 -18.24 27.01 -68.00
C ARG A 27 -17.09 25.99 -67.95
N THR A 28 -15.99 26.26 -68.64
CA THR A 28 -14.76 25.46 -68.62
C THR A 28 -14.07 25.45 -67.25
N VAL A 29 -14.01 26.58 -66.55
CA VAL A 29 -13.42 26.68 -65.21
C VAL A 29 -14.30 25.96 -64.18
N ILE A 30 -15.63 26.03 -64.32
CA ILE A 30 -16.56 25.26 -63.48
C ILE A 30 -16.39 23.75 -63.72
N ALA A 31 -16.25 23.31 -64.98
CA ALA A 31 -16.01 21.91 -65.32
C ALA A 31 -14.67 21.40 -64.78
N VAL A 32 -13.61 22.21 -64.83
CA VAL A 32 -12.30 21.88 -64.26
C VAL A 32 -12.37 21.77 -62.73
N ILE A 33 -13.03 22.72 -62.06
CA ILE A 33 -13.23 22.66 -60.60
C ILE A 33 -14.04 21.41 -60.22
N ALA A 34 -15.12 21.10 -60.94
CA ALA A 34 -15.91 19.89 -60.70
C ALA A 34 -15.09 18.62 -60.90
N ALA A 35 -14.26 18.55 -61.95
CA ALA A 35 -13.35 17.42 -62.19
C ALA A 35 -12.32 17.27 -61.05
N VAL A 36 -11.73 18.37 -60.58
CA VAL A 36 -10.80 18.36 -59.44
C VAL A 36 -11.49 17.89 -58.15
N VAL A 37 -12.72 18.34 -57.88
CA VAL A 37 -13.49 17.90 -56.71
C VAL A 37 -13.82 16.40 -56.79
N VAL A 38 -14.18 15.89 -57.97
CA VAL A 38 -14.43 14.45 -58.18
C VAL A 38 -13.14 13.64 -57.99
N ILE A 39 -12.02 14.09 -58.56
CA ILE A 39 -10.71 13.43 -58.39
C ILE A 39 -10.29 13.43 -56.92
N LEU A 40 -10.43 14.57 -56.22
CA LEU A 40 -10.16 14.67 -54.78
C LEU A 40 -11.09 13.75 -53.97
N GLY A 41 -12.37 13.70 -54.31
CA GLY A 41 -13.34 12.80 -53.66
C GLY A 41 -12.96 11.32 -53.84
N ILE A 42 -12.51 10.93 -55.03
CA ILE A 42 -12.02 9.59 -55.33
C ILE A 42 -10.74 9.29 -54.55
N ILE A 43 -9.77 10.22 -54.51
CA ILE A 43 -8.53 10.07 -53.75
C ILE A 43 -8.82 9.92 -52.25
N ILE A 44 -9.71 10.75 -51.71
CA ILE A 44 -10.14 10.68 -50.30
C ILE A 44 -10.83 9.35 -50.03
N TYR A 45 -11.72 8.89 -50.92
CA TYR A 45 -12.43 7.63 -50.77
C TYR A 45 -11.48 6.42 -50.73
N PHE A 46 -10.51 6.34 -51.66
CA PHE A 46 -9.54 5.25 -51.69
C PHE A 46 -8.44 5.35 -50.63
N ASN A 47 -8.29 6.49 -49.96
CA ASN A 47 -7.32 6.70 -48.89
C ASN A 47 -7.99 7.03 -47.55
N PHE A 48 -9.27 6.67 -47.38
CA PHE A 48 -10.06 7.15 -46.25
C PHE A 48 -9.46 6.68 -44.91
N ASN A 49 -9.20 5.38 -44.76
CA ASN A 49 -8.60 4.81 -43.55
C ASN A 49 -7.18 5.35 -43.31
N ARG A 50 -6.39 5.57 -44.38
CA ARG A 50 -5.07 6.23 -44.29
C ARG A 50 -5.19 7.63 -43.68
N ILE A 51 -6.16 8.43 -44.12
CA ILE A 51 -6.40 9.76 -43.58
C ILE A 51 -6.81 9.66 -42.10
N GLN A 52 -7.64 8.68 -41.73
CA GLN A 52 -8.02 8.46 -40.33
C GLN A 52 -6.84 8.08 -39.43
N PHE A 53 -5.95 7.20 -39.88
CA PHE A 53 -4.72 6.87 -39.13
C PHE A 53 -3.80 8.08 -38.97
N LEU A 54 -3.59 8.87 -40.04
CA LEU A 54 -2.81 10.12 -39.95
C LEU A 54 -3.43 11.11 -38.97
N MET A 55 -4.76 11.26 -38.97
CA MET A 55 -5.47 12.13 -38.03
C MET A 55 -5.36 11.64 -36.57
N LYS A 56 -5.18 10.34 -36.35
CA LYS A 56 -4.90 9.76 -35.02
C LYS A 56 -3.48 9.98 -34.51
N GLY A 57 -2.55 10.43 -35.37
CA GLY A 57 -1.17 10.74 -34.98
C GLY A 57 -0.11 9.86 -35.62
N TYR A 58 -0.50 8.79 -36.33
CA TYR A 58 0.45 7.90 -36.97
C TYR A 58 1.24 8.59 -38.09
N SER A 59 2.51 8.24 -38.22
CA SER A 59 3.34 8.73 -39.32
C SER A 59 2.85 8.17 -40.67
N TRP A 60 3.25 8.80 -41.78
CA TRP A 60 2.91 8.32 -43.12
C TRP A 60 3.46 6.91 -43.41
N SER A 61 4.68 6.61 -42.94
CA SER A 61 5.27 5.27 -43.10
C SER A 61 4.49 4.23 -42.31
N THR A 62 4.19 4.52 -41.04
CA THR A 62 3.38 3.63 -40.18
C THR A 62 2.00 3.41 -40.79
N THR A 63 1.31 4.48 -41.22
CA THR A 63 0.00 4.39 -41.88
C THR A 63 0.03 3.54 -43.14
N SER A 64 1.12 3.63 -43.91
CA SER A 64 1.26 2.84 -45.14
C SER A 64 1.41 1.36 -44.85
N GLU A 65 2.12 1.03 -43.77
CA GLU A 65 2.29 -0.33 -43.28
C GLU A 65 0.97 -0.88 -42.73
N LEU A 66 0.24 -0.13 -41.92
CA LEU A 66 -1.08 -0.53 -41.39
C LEU A 66 -2.05 -0.90 -42.49
N VAL A 67 -2.20 -0.04 -43.51
CA VAL A 67 -3.12 -0.28 -44.63
C VAL A 67 -2.62 -1.36 -45.60
N SER A 68 -1.36 -1.79 -45.49
CA SER A 68 -0.86 -2.94 -46.25
C SER A 68 -0.97 -4.27 -45.49
N SER A 69 -1.00 -4.21 -44.15
CA SER A 69 -0.93 -5.39 -43.29
C SER A 69 -2.30 -5.94 -42.87
N PHE A 70 -3.38 -5.16 -43.02
CA PHE A 70 -4.70 -5.49 -42.50
C PHE A 70 -5.82 -5.36 -43.53
N ASP A 71 -6.92 -6.07 -43.31
CA ASP A 71 -8.15 -5.88 -44.07
C ASP A 71 -9.00 -4.71 -43.55
N ASN A 72 -10.08 -4.38 -44.26
CA ASN A 72 -10.93 -3.23 -43.90
C ASN A 72 -11.61 -3.34 -42.54
N ASP A 73 -11.82 -4.54 -42.00
CA ASP A 73 -12.49 -4.73 -40.71
C ASP A 73 -11.46 -4.67 -39.56
N GLU A 74 -10.26 -5.23 -39.76
CA GLU A 74 -9.11 -5.06 -38.88
C GLU A 74 -8.65 -3.59 -38.81
N GLU A 75 -8.64 -2.88 -39.93
CA GLU A 75 -8.35 -1.44 -39.96
C GLU A 75 -9.37 -0.63 -39.15
N LYS A 76 -10.67 -0.98 -39.22
CA LYS A 76 -11.70 -0.33 -38.42
C LYS A 76 -11.53 -0.62 -36.93
N GLU A 77 -11.17 -1.86 -36.59
CA GLU A 77 -10.88 -2.25 -35.22
C GLU A 77 -9.72 -1.40 -34.67
N LEU A 78 -8.59 -1.32 -35.38
CA LEU A 78 -7.47 -0.44 -35.02
C LEU A 78 -7.87 1.03 -34.89
N LEU A 79 -8.74 1.51 -35.78
CA LEU A 79 -9.25 2.87 -35.72
C LEU A 79 -10.24 3.10 -34.56
N SER A 80 -10.74 2.05 -33.92
CA SER A 80 -11.56 2.17 -32.71
C SER A 80 -10.73 2.46 -31.45
N HIS A 81 -9.47 2.01 -31.45
CA HIS A 81 -8.51 2.14 -30.34
C HIS A 81 -7.76 3.47 -30.37
N ASP A 82 -7.20 3.90 -29.24
CA ASP A 82 -6.32 5.08 -29.18
C ASP A 82 -4.98 4.84 -29.94
N GLU A 83 -4.19 5.90 -30.15
CA GLU A 83 -2.89 5.76 -30.82
C GLU A 83 -1.93 4.87 -30.01
N MET A 84 -1.54 3.74 -30.59
CA MET A 84 -0.59 2.78 -30.03
C MET A 84 0.84 3.08 -30.50
N LYS A 85 1.75 3.35 -29.56
CA LYS A 85 3.13 3.74 -29.87
C LYS A 85 3.96 2.61 -30.46
N HIS A 86 3.65 1.37 -30.09
CA HIS A 86 4.42 0.18 -30.47
C HIS A 86 3.67 -0.67 -31.49
N ILE A 87 2.68 -0.11 -32.20
CA ILE A 87 1.82 -0.85 -33.14
C ILE A 87 2.59 -1.72 -34.14
N LEU A 88 3.69 -1.23 -34.71
CA LEU A 88 4.50 -2.00 -35.65
C LEU A 88 5.15 -3.22 -34.98
N LYS A 89 5.52 -3.10 -33.71
CA LYS A 89 6.01 -4.24 -32.92
C LYS A 89 4.91 -5.26 -32.66
N TRP A 90 3.68 -4.83 -32.45
CA TRP A 90 2.56 -5.76 -32.29
C TRP A 90 2.24 -6.50 -33.58
N ILE A 91 2.26 -5.82 -34.72
CA ILE A 91 2.09 -6.41 -36.05
C ILE A 91 3.15 -7.48 -36.33
N ASP A 92 4.41 -7.17 -36.04
CA ASP A 92 5.53 -8.09 -36.25
C ASP A 92 5.38 -9.40 -35.46
N ASN A 93 4.66 -9.38 -34.34
CA ASN A 93 4.60 -10.50 -33.39
C ASN A 93 3.22 -11.16 -33.28
N SER A 94 2.13 -10.53 -33.73
CA SER A 94 0.77 -11.05 -33.61
C SER A 94 -0.19 -10.48 -34.65
N ASN A 95 -1.03 -11.34 -35.21
CA ASN A 95 -2.16 -10.92 -36.05
C ASN A 95 -3.45 -10.64 -35.25
N LYS A 96 -3.41 -10.67 -33.91
CA LYS A 96 -4.60 -10.50 -33.07
C LYS A 96 -4.84 -9.04 -32.72
N VAL A 97 -5.35 -8.29 -33.69
CA VAL A 97 -5.64 -6.84 -33.57
C VAL A 97 -6.47 -6.51 -32.34
N ALA A 98 -7.46 -7.34 -32.02
CA ALA A 98 -8.36 -7.16 -30.87
C ALA A 98 -7.66 -7.22 -29.50
N LEU A 99 -6.38 -7.60 -29.44
CA LEU A 99 -5.58 -7.65 -28.20
C LEU A 99 -4.48 -6.58 -28.15
N TYR A 100 -4.42 -5.66 -29.12
CA TYR A 100 -3.32 -4.70 -29.19
C TYR A 100 -3.34 -3.68 -28.05
N ASP A 101 -4.53 -3.31 -27.56
CA ASP A 101 -4.67 -2.48 -26.36
C ASP A 101 -4.12 -3.22 -25.13
N GLU A 102 -4.42 -4.51 -24.99
CA GLU A 102 -3.88 -5.36 -23.93
C GLU A 102 -2.36 -5.49 -24.04
N TYR A 103 -1.79 -5.58 -25.25
CA TYR A 103 -0.34 -5.59 -25.46
C TYR A 103 0.32 -4.29 -24.99
N GLU A 104 -0.20 -3.13 -25.39
CA GLU A 104 0.30 -1.82 -24.93
C GLU A 104 0.20 -1.68 -23.41
N GLN A 105 -0.95 -2.08 -22.85
CA GLN A 105 -1.17 -1.99 -21.42
C GLN A 105 -0.23 -2.93 -20.65
N PHE A 106 -0.06 -4.18 -21.09
CA PHE A 106 0.85 -5.12 -20.44
C PHE A 106 2.31 -4.70 -20.59
N TYR A 107 2.72 -4.20 -21.77
CA TYR A 107 4.05 -3.62 -21.98
C TYR A 107 4.32 -2.46 -21.02
N SER A 108 3.32 -1.61 -20.75
CA SER A 108 3.48 -0.50 -19.81
C SER A 108 3.82 -0.96 -18.38
N LEU A 109 3.41 -2.17 -18.01
CA LEU A 109 3.69 -2.83 -16.73
C LEU A 109 5.04 -3.58 -16.74
N HIS A 110 5.49 -4.05 -17.92
CA HIS A 110 6.64 -4.94 -18.09
C HIS A 110 7.58 -4.46 -19.22
N LYS A 111 8.09 -3.23 -19.08
CA LYS A 111 8.92 -2.57 -20.11
C LYS A 111 10.24 -3.29 -20.43
N ASP A 112 10.65 -4.19 -19.55
CA ASP A 112 11.85 -5.02 -19.65
C ASP A 112 11.61 -6.33 -20.43
N MET A 113 10.35 -6.73 -20.63
CA MET A 113 10.02 -7.89 -21.46
C MET A 113 10.12 -7.55 -22.96
N ASN A 114 10.51 -8.53 -23.77
CA ASN A 114 10.48 -8.37 -25.22
C ASN A 114 9.03 -8.51 -25.74
N TYR A 115 8.81 -8.01 -26.96
CA TYR A 115 7.48 -7.94 -27.57
C TYR A 115 6.84 -9.31 -27.81
N GLU A 116 7.63 -10.32 -28.18
CA GLU A 116 7.19 -11.70 -28.42
C GLU A 116 6.64 -12.34 -27.13
N ASP A 117 7.41 -12.25 -26.04
CA ASP A 117 7.01 -12.77 -24.72
C ASP A 117 5.73 -12.09 -24.20
N ILE A 118 5.57 -10.79 -24.46
CA ILE A 118 4.37 -10.05 -24.09
C ILE A 118 3.16 -10.58 -24.84
N VAL A 119 3.28 -10.73 -26.17
CA VAL A 119 2.22 -11.29 -27.01
C VAL A 119 1.81 -12.67 -26.50
N ASP A 120 2.78 -13.55 -26.23
CA ASP A 120 2.52 -14.90 -25.74
C ASP A 120 1.80 -14.92 -24.39
N VAL A 121 2.25 -14.08 -23.44
CA VAL A 121 1.63 -13.99 -22.12
C VAL A 121 0.21 -13.42 -22.20
N VAL A 122 0.02 -12.31 -22.92
CA VAL A 122 -1.28 -11.66 -23.06
C VAL A 122 -2.26 -12.57 -23.79
N ASN A 123 -1.86 -13.18 -24.91
CA ASN A 123 -2.69 -14.14 -25.64
C ASN A 123 -3.17 -15.25 -24.71
N TYR A 124 -2.24 -15.87 -23.97
CA TYR A 124 -2.60 -16.94 -23.06
C TYR A 124 -3.62 -16.47 -22.00
N ILE A 125 -3.36 -15.35 -21.34
CA ILE A 125 -4.22 -14.83 -20.27
C ILE A 125 -5.61 -14.47 -20.81
N PHE A 126 -5.68 -13.66 -21.87
CA PHE A 126 -6.93 -13.06 -22.34
C PHE A 126 -7.81 -14.05 -23.10
N GLU A 127 -7.22 -15.04 -23.76
CA GLU A 127 -8.01 -16.05 -24.47
C GLU A 127 -8.43 -17.21 -23.57
N ASN A 128 -7.59 -17.62 -22.61
CA ASN A 128 -7.82 -18.84 -21.83
C ASN A 128 -8.30 -18.57 -20.40
N GLN A 129 -7.85 -17.48 -19.77
CA GLN A 129 -8.08 -17.24 -18.34
C GLN A 129 -9.13 -16.17 -18.10
N VAL A 130 -9.10 -15.06 -18.84
CA VAL A 130 -10.04 -13.94 -18.67
C VAL A 130 -11.51 -14.36 -18.82
N PRO A 131 -11.93 -15.19 -19.79
CA PRO A 131 -13.33 -15.63 -19.88
C PRO A 131 -13.79 -16.38 -18.62
N SER A 132 -12.96 -17.30 -18.12
CA SER A 132 -13.21 -18.05 -16.89
C SER A 132 -13.28 -17.12 -15.68
N LEU A 133 -12.33 -16.20 -15.53
CA LEU A 133 -12.31 -15.21 -14.45
C LEU A 133 -13.53 -14.28 -14.50
N LYS A 134 -13.94 -13.82 -15.70
CA LYS A 134 -15.16 -13.01 -15.89
C LYS A 134 -16.39 -13.78 -15.42
N SER A 135 -16.52 -15.07 -15.75
CA SER A 135 -17.61 -15.92 -15.25
C SER A 135 -17.61 -16.09 -13.72
N MET A 136 -16.43 -16.00 -13.09
CA MET A 136 -16.23 -16.06 -11.64
C MET A 136 -16.37 -14.69 -10.94
N GLY A 137 -16.82 -13.67 -11.68
CA GLY A 137 -17.13 -12.34 -11.17
C GLY A 137 -15.95 -11.37 -11.13
N TYR A 138 -14.80 -11.70 -11.73
CA TYR A 138 -13.68 -10.78 -11.84
C TYR A 138 -13.92 -9.85 -13.03
N SER A 139 -14.11 -8.55 -12.75
CA SER A 139 -14.13 -7.55 -13.81
C SER A 139 -12.76 -7.43 -14.47
N GLU A 140 -12.72 -6.99 -15.72
CA GLU A 140 -11.46 -6.77 -16.43
C GLU A 140 -10.54 -5.79 -15.68
N LYS A 141 -11.12 -4.72 -15.12
CA LYS A 141 -10.42 -3.80 -14.22
C LYS A 141 -9.79 -4.51 -13.01
N THR A 142 -10.46 -5.51 -12.45
CA THR A 142 -9.92 -6.31 -11.34
C THR A 142 -8.77 -7.18 -11.81
N ILE A 143 -8.88 -7.82 -12.98
CA ILE A 143 -7.81 -8.63 -13.57
C ILE A 143 -6.58 -7.78 -13.82
N TRP A 144 -6.74 -6.61 -14.46
CA TRP A 144 -5.65 -5.66 -14.66
C TRP A 144 -5.02 -5.14 -13.37
N SER A 145 -5.82 -4.91 -12.33
CA SER A 145 -5.29 -4.56 -11.01
C SER A 145 -4.40 -5.68 -10.47
N MET A 146 -4.81 -6.95 -10.60
CA MET A 146 -4.01 -8.08 -10.14
C MET A 146 -2.70 -8.22 -10.93
N LEU A 147 -2.75 -8.06 -12.26
CA LEU A 147 -1.55 -8.07 -13.11
C LEU A 147 -0.59 -6.95 -12.72
N LYS A 148 -1.10 -5.74 -12.49
CA LYS A 148 -0.32 -4.59 -12.01
C LYS A 148 0.32 -4.84 -10.64
N ASP A 149 -0.36 -5.58 -9.78
CA ASP A 149 0.14 -5.98 -8.46
C ASP A 149 1.10 -7.20 -8.53
N GLY A 150 1.44 -7.66 -9.75
CA GLY A 150 2.44 -8.69 -10.01
C GLY A 150 1.89 -10.11 -10.19
N ALA A 151 0.58 -10.31 -10.25
CA ALA A 151 0.00 -11.62 -10.55
C ALA A 151 0.36 -12.05 -11.98
N GLY A 152 0.81 -13.29 -12.15
CA GLY A 152 1.12 -13.89 -13.45
C GLY A 152 0.12 -14.97 -13.89
N LYS A 153 0.45 -15.63 -15.00
CA LYS A 153 -0.33 -16.75 -15.56
C LYS A 153 -0.68 -17.82 -14.53
N SER A 154 0.29 -18.23 -13.70
CA SER A 154 0.09 -19.26 -12.68
C SER A 154 -0.85 -18.81 -11.56
N ASP A 155 -0.81 -17.53 -11.18
CA ASP A 155 -1.63 -17.01 -10.09
C ASP A 155 -3.10 -16.87 -10.52
N LEU A 156 -3.32 -16.43 -11.76
CA LEU A 156 -4.65 -16.42 -12.36
C LEU A 156 -5.20 -17.83 -12.56
N GLN A 157 -4.34 -18.77 -12.97
CA GLN A 157 -4.75 -20.18 -13.10
C GLN A 157 -5.13 -20.77 -11.74
N PHE A 158 -4.38 -20.45 -10.69
CA PHE A 158 -4.67 -20.90 -9.33
C PHE A 158 -6.08 -20.49 -8.89
N LEU A 159 -6.52 -19.26 -9.19
CA LEU A 159 -7.89 -18.82 -8.91
C LEU A 159 -8.92 -19.70 -9.60
N ILE A 160 -8.71 -19.98 -10.89
CA ILE A 160 -9.61 -20.78 -11.73
C ILE A 160 -9.68 -22.23 -11.21
N ASP A 161 -8.53 -22.87 -10.99
CA ASP A 161 -8.44 -24.27 -10.55
C ASP A 161 -9.11 -24.48 -9.19
N ASN A 162 -8.99 -23.50 -8.29
CA ASN A 162 -9.62 -23.52 -6.96
C ASN A 162 -11.03 -22.93 -6.94
N LYS A 163 -11.58 -22.51 -8.08
CA LYS A 163 -12.93 -21.93 -8.22
C LYS A 163 -13.19 -20.74 -7.28
N LEU A 164 -12.16 -19.94 -7.02
CA LEU A 164 -12.22 -18.82 -6.09
C LEU A 164 -12.86 -17.60 -6.74
N THR A 165 -14.11 -17.31 -6.39
CA THR A 165 -14.86 -16.18 -6.96
C THR A 165 -14.32 -14.83 -6.49
N ASN A 166 -14.57 -13.78 -7.26
CA ASN A 166 -14.17 -12.42 -6.90
C ASN A 166 -14.76 -11.98 -5.54
N SER A 167 -16.00 -12.36 -5.22
CA SER A 167 -16.63 -12.04 -3.93
C SER A 167 -15.91 -12.67 -2.75
N GLN A 168 -15.34 -13.86 -2.92
CA GLN A 168 -14.58 -14.54 -1.86
C GLN A 168 -13.21 -13.90 -1.64
N THR A 169 -12.56 -13.45 -2.72
CA THR A 169 -11.16 -13.00 -2.68
C THR A 169 -11.00 -11.48 -2.51
N ALA A 170 -11.99 -10.68 -2.93
CA ALA A 170 -11.93 -9.23 -2.91
C ALA A 170 -11.67 -8.61 -1.53
N PRO A 171 -12.25 -9.10 -0.42
CA PRO A 171 -11.96 -8.54 0.90
C PRO A 171 -10.48 -8.70 1.30
N PHE A 172 -9.86 -9.85 1.00
CA PHE A 172 -8.46 -10.12 1.30
C PHE A 172 -7.50 -9.26 0.48
N ARG A 173 -7.80 -9.02 -0.80
CA ARG A 173 -6.98 -8.15 -1.66
C ARG A 173 -6.85 -6.71 -1.17
N LYS A 174 -7.77 -6.25 -0.30
CA LYS A 174 -7.71 -4.91 0.30
C LYS A 174 -6.75 -4.84 1.49
N VAL A 175 -6.32 -5.99 2.02
CA VAL A 175 -5.42 -6.05 3.17
C VAL A 175 -3.98 -5.91 2.68
N LYS A 176 -3.24 -4.96 3.25
CA LYS A 176 -1.81 -4.80 2.97
C LYS A 176 -1.06 -6.07 3.35
N GLY A 177 -0.18 -6.54 2.48
CA GLY A 177 0.56 -7.81 2.66
C GLY A 177 -0.17 -9.04 2.11
N TYR A 178 -1.34 -8.87 1.49
CA TYR A 178 -2.01 -9.92 0.76
C TYR A 178 -1.08 -10.59 -0.28
N ASP A 179 -1.18 -11.91 -0.35
CA ASP A 179 -0.49 -12.74 -1.33
C ASP A 179 -1.51 -13.73 -1.91
N LEU A 180 -1.75 -13.64 -3.21
CA LEU A 180 -2.73 -14.46 -3.90
C LEU A 180 -2.47 -15.96 -3.74
N LYS A 181 -1.20 -16.37 -3.64
CA LYS A 181 -0.84 -17.79 -3.49
C LYS A 181 -1.29 -18.40 -2.16
N LYS A 182 -1.59 -17.56 -1.16
CA LYS A 182 -2.01 -17.97 0.19
C LYS A 182 -3.51 -17.77 0.44
N ILE A 183 -4.29 -17.44 -0.58
CA ILE A 183 -5.72 -17.11 -0.42
C ILE A 183 -6.53 -18.22 0.24
N ASN A 184 -6.24 -19.49 -0.03
CA ASN A 184 -6.93 -20.61 0.61
C ASN A 184 -6.66 -20.63 2.13
N ASP A 185 -5.41 -20.38 2.55
CA ASP A 185 -5.04 -20.29 3.95
C ASP A 185 -5.70 -19.08 4.63
N TYR A 186 -5.77 -17.94 3.94
CA TYR A 186 -6.49 -16.76 4.44
C TYR A 186 -7.98 -17.04 4.62
N ILE A 187 -8.62 -17.72 3.66
CA ILE A 187 -10.03 -18.11 3.77
C ILE A 187 -10.23 -19.08 4.95
N ALA A 188 -9.34 -20.05 5.12
CA ALA A 188 -9.38 -20.98 6.24
C ALA A 188 -9.26 -20.24 7.59
N GLN A 189 -8.30 -19.32 7.73
CA GLN A 189 -8.16 -18.53 8.95
C GLN A 189 -9.33 -17.60 9.20
N TYR A 190 -9.83 -16.92 8.15
CA TYR A 190 -11.03 -16.09 8.26
C TYR A 190 -12.24 -16.88 8.75
N ASN A 191 -12.39 -18.13 8.35
CA ASN A 191 -13.51 -18.96 8.82
C ASN A 191 -13.49 -19.18 10.34
N THR A 192 -12.31 -19.13 10.97
CA THR A 192 -12.13 -19.22 12.43
C THR A 192 -12.28 -17.86 13.11
N VAL A 193 -11.57 -16.84 12.62
CA VAL A 193 -11.41 -15.55 13.35
C VAL A 193 -12.37 -14.45 12.93
N LYS A 194 -13.01 -14.60 11.76
CA LYS A 194 -13.97 -13.63 11.16
C LYS A 194 -13.41 -12.21 10.98
N ASP A 195 -12.10 -12.06 10.82
CA ASP A 195 -11.43 -10.79 10.53
C ASP A 195 -10.40 -10.96 9.39
N TYR A 196 -10.50 -10.11 8.37
CA TYR A 196 -9.65 -10.19 7.17
C TYR A 196 -8.20 -9.78 7.45
N ASN A 197 -7.96 -8.77 8.30
CA ASN A 197 -6.61 -8.34 8.64
C ASN A 197 -5.92 -9.44 9.44
N TYR A 198 -6.60 -9.99 10.45
CA TYR A 198 -6.07 -11.07 11.27
C TYR A 198 -5.73 -12.27 10.39
N ALA A 199 -6.66 -12.71 9.53
CA ALA A 199 -6.48 -13.87 8.66
C ALA A 199 -5.25 -13.72 7.74
N VAL A 200 -5.06 -12.55 7.13
CA VAL A 200 -3.87 -12.30 6.27
C VAL A 200 -2.59 -12.26 7.11
N ASN A 201 -2.62 -11.53 8.23
CA ASN A 201 -1.42 -11.32 9.04
C ASN A 201 -0.94 -12.59 9.73
N ILE A 202 -1.84 -13.42 10.26
CA ILE A 202 -1.46 -14.65 10.96
C ILE A 202 -0.90 -15.71 10.00
N VAL A 203 -1.42 -15.78 8.76
CA VAL A 203 -0.87 -16.67 7.73
C VAL A 203 0.50 -16.19 7.26
N ASN A 204 0.70 -14.88 7.15
CA ASN A 204 1.98 -14.33 6.73
C ASN A 204 3.06 -14.39 7.81
N TYR A 205 2.67 -14.19 9.06
CA TYR A 205 3.56 -14.07 10.21
C TYR A 205 3.03 -14.90 11.40
N PRO A 206 2.99 -16.24 11.27
CA PRO A 206 2.39 -17.11 12.30
C PRO A 206 3.05 -16.97 13.67
N PHE A 207 4.36 -16.69 13.70
CA PHE A 207 5.16 -16.49 14.92
C PHE A 207 4.76 -15.26 15.75
N ILE A 208 3.91 -14.36 15.23
CA ILE A 208 3.34 -13.26 16.03
C ILE A 208 2.56 -13.83 17.22
N VAL A 209 1.91 -14.98 17.05
CA VAL A 209 1.38 -15.76 18.18
C VAL A 209 2.40 -16.83 18.54
N SER A 210 3.03 -16.70 19.71
CA SER A 210 4.18 -17.53 20.10
C SER A 210 3.89 -19.04 20.14
N SER A 211 2.65 -19.44 20.44
CA SER A 211 2.21 -20.85 20.48
C SER A 211 2.15 -21.50 19.08
N ASN A 212 2.17 -20.72 18.01
CA ASN A 212 2.27 -21.24 16.64
C ASN A 212 3.70 -21.67 16.28
N GLY A 213 4.65 -21.50 17.19
CA GLY A 213 6.05 -21.83 17.01
C GLY A 213 6.92 -20.64 16.66
N GLN A 214 8.23 -20.85 16.76
CA GLN A 214 9.23 -19.83 16.47
C GLN A 214 9.58 -19.81 14.98
N THR A 215 9.84 -18.61 14.46
CA THR A 215 10.37 -18.44 13.11
C THR A 215 11.90 -18.54 13.13
N LYS A 216 12.48 -19.14 12.09
CA LYS A 216 13.93 -19.08 11.84
C LYS A 216 14.36 -17.77 11.16
N ALA A 217 13.42 -17.07 10.53
CA ALA A 217 13.69 -15.81 9.86
C ALA A 217 13.84 -14.68 10.88
N LYS A 218 14.82 -13.80 10.65
CA LYS A 218 14.96 -12.54 11.39
C LYS A 218 14.39 -11.41 10.53
N TYR A 219 13.46 -10.66 11.12
CA TYR A 219 12.87 -9.49 10.49
C TYR A 219 13.39 -8.24 11.21
N ASN A 220 14.35 -7.56 10.56
CA ASN A 220 14.99 -6.37 11.11
C ASN A 220 14.08 -5.18 10.92
N ILE A 221 13.62 -4.61 12.02
CA ILE A 221 12.68 -3.49 12.05
C ILE A 221 13.30 -2.27 11.35
N ALA A 222 12.54 -1.68 10.43
CA ALA A 222 12.92 -0.54 9.61
C ALA A 222 12.22 0.76 10.01
N ASN A 223 11.30 0.73 10.98
CA ASN A 223 10.60 1.89 11.54
C ASN A 223 10.65 1.88 13.09
N PRO A 224 11.83 1.84 13.71
CA PRO A 224 11.96 1.66 15.15
C PRO A 224 11.40 2.83 15.98
N ASP A 225 11.29 4.03 15.40
CA ASP A 225 10.70 5.20 16.07
C ASP A 225 9.16 5.17 16.21
N ASP A 226 8.48 4.22 15.54
CA ASP A 226 7.01 4.09 15.60
C ASP A 226 6.58 3.50 16.95
N TYR A 227 5.65 4.17 17.64
CA TYR A 227 5.16 3.75 18.95
C TYR A 227 4.51 2.36 18.94
N LEU A 228 4.00 1.94 17.78
CA LEU A 228 3.30 0.66 17.60
C LEU A 228 4.19 -0.42 16.99
N THR A 229 5.49 -0.17 16.84
CA THR A 229 6.43 -1.21 16.44
C THR A 229 6.40 -2.34 17.46
N LEU A 230 5.97 -3.51 17.01
CA LEU A 230 6.01 -4.76 17.75
C LEU A 230 7.44 -5.30 17.76
N VAL A 231 8.07 -5.27 18.94
CA VAL A 231 9.41 -5.82 19.18
C VAL A 231 9.23 -7.12 19.95
N LYS A 232 9.63 -8.24 19.36
CA LYS A 232 9.56 -9.58 19.97
C LYS A 232 10.41 -10.56 19.18
N LYS A 233 10.57 -11.80 19.66
CA LYS A 233 11.24 -12.86 18.88
C LYS A 233 10.63 -12.99 17.48
N GLY A 234 11.46 -12.82 16.46
CA GLY A 234 11.08 -12.69 15.05
C GLY A 234 11.21 -11.25 14.52
N PHE A 235 10.80 -10.24 15.29
CA PHE A 235 10.95 -8.82 14.95
C PHE A 235 12.01 -8.13 15.83
N TYR A 236 13.16 -7.86 15.24
CA TYR A 236 14.34 -7.42 15.97
C TYR A 236 14.71 -5.97 15.66
N LEU A 237 15.07 -5.24 16.71
CA LEU A 237 15.86 -4.03 16.65
C LEU A 237 17.34 -4.41 16.51
N ASN A 238 18.09 -3.63 15.72
CA ASN A 238 19.54 -3.75 15.63
C ASN A 238 20.18 -2.88 16.73
N ASP A 239 21.12 -2.01 16.38
CA ASP A 239 21.77 -1.00 17.20
C ASP A 239 20.90 0.25 17.44
N TYR A 240 19.57 0.11 17.42
CA TYR A 240 18.67 1.25 17.55
C TYR A 240 18.73 1.88 18.94
N GLU A 241 18.93 3.19 18.97
CA GLU A 241 18.82 4.07 20.14
C GLU A 241 17.88 5.24 19.81
N PRO A 242 16.82 5.49 20.62
CA PRO A 242 15.93 6.61 20.39
C PRO A 242 16.64 7.96 20.56
N LYS A 243 16.37 8.90 19.65
CA LYS A 243 17.00 10.23 19.67
C LYS A 243 16.40 11.21 20.69
N ASP A 244 15.25 10.86 21.25
CA ASP A 244 14.45 11.70 22.15
C ASP A 244 14.38 11.14 23.57
N LEU A 245 15.41 10.39 24.00
CA LEU A 245 15.56 9.94 25.37
C LEU A 245 15.73 11.13 26.32
N VAL A 246 15.01 11.08 27.45
CA VAL A 246 15.11 12.02 28.56
C VAL A 246 15.19 11.25 29.87
N GLU A 247 15.97 11.77 30.80
CA GLU A 247 16.07 11.24 32.16
C GLU A 247 14.90 11.71 33.02
N LEU A 248 14.29 10.81 33.79
CA LEU A 248 13.25 11.17 34.75
C LEU A 248 13.85 11.77 36.03
N ASP A 249 13.18 12.79 36.58
CA ASP A 249 13.58 13.36 37.87
C ASP A 249 13.55 12.28 38.98
N SER A 250 14.51 12.35 39.90
CA SER A 250 14.71 11.34 40.95
C SER A 250 13.52 11.13 41.88
N GLU A 251 12.60 12.10 41.99
CA GLU A 251 11.36 11.93 42.76
C GLU A 251 10.36 10.92 42.15
N TYR A 252 10.52 10.56 40.88
CA TYR A 252 9.68 9.60 40.16
C TYR A 252 10.37 8.24 39.95
N VAL A 253 11.60 8.08 40.44
CA VAL A 253 12.48 6.95 40.14
C VAL A 253 12.80 6.18 41.43
N ALA A 254 12.74 4.85 41.36
CA ALA A 254 13.09 3.99 42.48
C ALA A 254 14.61 4.09 42.80
N PRO A 255 15.04 4.02 44.07
CA PRO A 255 16.45 4.14 44.43
C PRO A 255 17.38 3.11 43.78
N THR A 256 16.85 1.98 43.33
CA THR A 256 17.59 0.88 42.69
C THR A 256 17.54 0.92 41.16
N CYS A 257 16.87 1.90 40.56
CA CYS A 257 16.77 2.03 39.11
C CYS A 257 18.08 2.60 38.53
N ASP A 258 18.73 1.83 37.66
CA ASP A 258 19.95 2.17 36.93
C ASP A 258 19.68 2.70 35.51
N HIS A 259 18.45 2.53 35.00
CA HIS A 259 18.03 2.94 33.65
C HIS A 259 16.86 3.95 33.66
N PRO A 260 17.00 5.17 34.20
CA PRO A 260 15.89 6.12 34.37
C PRO A 260 15.49 6.89 33.09
N GLN A 261 16.03 6.52 31.92
CA GLN A 261 15.77 7.22 30.66
C GLN A 261 14.56 6.64 29.95
N LEU A 262 13.73 7.49 29.34
CA LEU A 262 12.58 7.09 28.51
C LEU A 262 12.50 8.00 27.29
N ARG A 263 11.83 7.57 26.23
CA ARG A 263 11.44 8.51 25.17
C ARG A 263 10.57 9.61 25.77
N LYS A 264 10.80 10.86 25.38
CA LYS A 264 10.14 12.06 25.93
C LYS A 264 8.63 11.91 26.09
N VAL A 265 7.95 11.35 25.08
CA VAL A 265 6.49 11.14 25.12
C VAL A 265 6.05 10.17 26.22
N ALA A 266 6.82 9.10 26.45
CA ALA A 266 6.54 8.12 27.50
C ALA A 266 6.89 8.69 28.88
N ALA A 267 7.98 9.46 28.99
CA ALA A 267 8.35 10.18 30.20
C ALA A 267 7.25 11.14 30.68
N GLU A 268 6.76 12.01 29.79
CA GLU A 268 5.69 12.96 30.09
C GLU A 268 4.39 12.25 30.51
N ALA A 269 4.05 11.16 29.81
CA ALA A 269 2.88 10.34 30.14
C ALA A 269 3.02 9.65 31.51
N LEU A 270 4.20 9.11 31.81
CA LEU A 270 4.50 8.42 33.06
C LEU A 270 4.45 9.39 34.25
N VAL A 271 5.10 10.55 34.14
CA VAL A 271 5.06 11.58 35.20
C VAL A 271 3.63 12.02 35.48
N LYS A 272 2.81 12.19 34.44
CA LYS A 272 1.38 12.49 34.63
C LYS A 272 0.65 11.36 35.35
N MET A 273 0.90 10.10 34.97
CA MET A 273 0.30 8.93 35.62
C MET A 273 0.68 8.86 37.10
N ILE A 274 1.95 9.01 37.44
CA ILE A 274 2.44 8.99 38.83
C ILE A 274 1.82 10.13 39.65
N LYS A 275 1.74 11.35 39.10
CA LYS A 275 1.12 12.49 39.79
C LYS A 275 -0.37 12.28 40.07
N ASP A 276 -1.10 11.70 39.12
CA ASP A 276 -2.52 11.44 39.30
C ASP A 276 -2.75 10.26 40.26
N ALA A 277 -1.94 9.20 40.18
CA ALA A 277 -1.93 8.08 41.14
C ALA A 277 -1.70 8.58 42.59
N LYS A 278 -0.74 9.50 42.77
CA LYS A 278 -0.40 10.07 44.07
C LYS A 278 -1.57 10.83 44.70
N LYS A 279 -2.42 11.50 43.91
CA LYS A 279 -3.63 12.17 44.41
C LYS A 279 -4.67 11.18 44.96
N GLU A 280 -4.62 9.94 44.50
CA GLU A 280 -5.46 8.83 44.95
C GLU A 280 -4.76 7.96 46.01
N GLY A 281 -3.63 8.42 46.56
CA GLY A 281 -2.87 7.72 47.59
C GLY A 281 -2.03 6.55 47.07
N MET A 282 -1.84 6.44 45.75
CA MET A 282 -1.01 5.41 45.11
C MET A 282 0.38 5.97 44.79
N TYR A 283 1.43 5.37 45.36
CA TYR A 283 2.80 5.87 45.24
C TYR A 283 3.62 5.00 44.29
N LEU A 284 3.57 5.35 43.00
CA LEU A 284 4.24 4.65 41.90
C LEU A 284 5.64 5.21 41.64
N LEU A 285 6.58 4.35 41.24
CA LEU A 285 7.95 4.70 40.87
C LEU A 285 8.39 3.92 39.62
N LEU A 286 9.22 4.55 38.78
CA LEU A 286 9.94 3.87 37.70
C LEU A 286 11.04 2.98 38.29
N ASN A 287 11.13 1.72 37.85
CA ASN A 287 12.17 0.78 38.28
C ASN A 287 13.19 0.46 37.17
N SER A 288 12.78 0.50 35.89
CA SER A 288 13.69 0.38 34.74
C SER A 288 13.05 0.97 33.49
N GLY A 289 13.82 1.71 32.68
CA GLY A 289 13.40 2.36 31.45
C GLY A 289 14.18 1.86 30.23
N TYR A 290 14.80 2.77 29.48
CA TYR A 290 15.58 2.45 28.29
C TYR A 290 16.81 1.61 28.62
N ARG A 291 17.00 0.54 27.84
CA ARG A 291 18.17 -0.34 27.92
C ARG A 291 18.76 -0.53 26.53
N SER A 292 20.06 -0.35 26.38
CA SER A 292 20.73 -0.50 25.08
C SER A 292 20.74 -1.94 24.59
N TYR A 293 21.04 -2.15 23.31
CA TYR A 293 21.20 -3.49 22.75
C TYR A 293 22.32 -4.26 23.49
N GLU A 294 23.47 -3.62 23.70
CA GLU A 294 24.65 -4.19 24.34
C GLU A 294 24.40 -4.55 25.80
N GLU A 295 23.62 -3.74 26.52
CA GLU A 295 23.20 -4.04 27.89
C GLU A 295 22.27 -5.25 27.92
N GLN A 296 21.30 -5.31 27.00
CA GLN A 296 20.41 -6.47 26.89
C GLN A 296 21.19 -7.75 26.55
N GLU A 297 22.24 -7.66 25.73
CA GLU A 297 23.14 -8.76 25.43
C GLU A 297 23.87 -9.28 26.67
N LYS A 298 24.43 -8.38 27.49
CA LYS A 298 25.07 -8.76 28.75
C LYS A 298 24.09 -9.48 29.69
N ILE A 299 22.90 -8.92 29.91
CA ILE A 299 21.87 -9.51 30.79
C ILE A 299 21.47 -10.90 30.30
N TYR A 300 21.27 -11.06 28.98
CA TYR A 300 20.89 -12.35 28.40
C TYR A 300 22.01 -13.39 28.60
N GLN A 301 23.25 -13.04 28.29
CA GLN A 301 24.41 -13.93 28.43
C GLN A 301 24.65 -14.33 29.89
N GLU A 302 24.56 -13.39 30.83
CA GLU A 302 24.70 -13.66 32.26
C GLU A 302 23.59 -14.60 32.78
N THR A 303 22.35 -14.39 32.33
CA THR A 303 21.21 -15.24 32.69
C THR A 303 21.37 -16.65 32.12
N GLU A 304 21.78 -16.77 30.86
CA GLU A 304 22.04 -18.05 30.22
C GLU A 304 23.17 -18.81 30.93
N GLN A 305 24.25 -18.14 31.30
CA GLN A 305 25.35 -18.76 32.05
C GLN A 305 24.92 -19.23 33.43
N LYS A 306 24.05 -18.48 34.11
CA LYS A 306 23.65 -18.76 35.50
C LYS A 306 22.51 -19.77 35.62
N TYR A 307 21.55 -19.74 34.70
CA TYR A 307 20.29 -20.50 34.79
C TYR A 307 20.02 -21.39 33.58
N GLY A 308 20.84 -21.32 32.54
CA GLY A 308 20.71 -22.11 31.30
C GLY A 308 19.88 -21.43 30.21
N GLY A 309 20.14 -21.81 28.96
CA GLY A 309 19.54 -21.16 27.77
C GLY A 309 18.01 -21.28 27.67
N ALA A 310 17.42 -22.37 28.15
CA ALA A 310 15.96 -22.52 28.18
C ALA A 310 15.30 -21.49 29.13
N TYR A 311 15.88 -21.30 30.31
CA TYR A 311 15.42 -20.31 31.29
C TYR A 311 15.61 -18.89 30.76
N ALA A 312 16.79 -18.58 30.22
CA ALA A 312 17.05 -17.27 29.61
C ALA A 312 16.07 -16.96 28.48
N ALA A 313 15.76 -17.94 27.61
CA ALA A 313 14.81 -17.75 26.54
C ALA A 313 13.37 -17.55 27.04
N GLU A 314 12.97 -18.09 28.20
CA GLU A 314 11.62 -17.95 28.73
C GLU A 314 11.39 -16.61 29.44
N TYR A 315 12.39 -16.13 30.18
CA TYR A 315 12.26 -14.98 31.09
C TYR A 315 12.99 -13.71 30.64
N VAL A 316 13.89 -13.82 29.66
CA VAL A 316 14.69 -12.67 29.19
C VAL A 316 14.55 -12.52 27.68
N ALA A 317 14.13 -11.34 27.26
CA ALA A 317 14.11 -11.00 25.85
C ALA A 317 15.52 -11.13 25.26
N THR A 318 15.64 -11.81 24.11
CA THR A 318 16.89 -11.87 23.37
C THR A 318 17.29 -10.45 22.92
N PRO A 319 18.58 -10.16 22.74
CA PRO A 319 19.03 -8.86 22.22
C PRO A 319 18.30 -8.47 20.92
N GLY A 320 17.89 -7.21 20.84
CA GLY A 320 17.03 -6.71 19.76
C GLY A 320 15.55 -7.05 19.87
N ALA A 321 15.14 -7.97 20.74
CA ALA A 321 13.73 -8.33 20.98
C ALA A 321 13.18 -7.77 22.30
N SER A 322 13.90 -6.86 22.95
CA SER A 322 13.48 -6.21 24.21
C SER A 322 12.78 -4.90 23.94
N GLU A 323 11.58 -4.71 24.50
CA GLU A 323 10.85 -3.44 24.34
C GLU A 323 11.52 -2.29 25.10
N HIS A 324 12.37 -2.55 26.10
CA HIS A 324 13.17 -1.52 26.77
C HIS A 324 14.05 -0.74 25.79
N GLN A 325 14.57 -1.39 24.74
CA GLN A 325 15.39 -0.73 23.72
C GLN A 325 14.62 0.33 22.92
N THR A 326 13.29 0.27 22.89
CA THR A 326 12.48 1.33 22.27
C THR A 326 12.40 2.60 23.13
N GLY A 327 12.77 2.53 24.41
CA GLY A 327 12.50 3.58 25.41
C GLY A 327 11.00 3.81 25.67
N LEU A 328 10.14 2.86 25.26
CA LEU A 328 8.69 2.87 25.46
C LEU A 328 8.21 1.72 26.38
N GLY A 329 9.03 0.67 26.56
CA GLY A 329 8.83 -0.36 27.58
C GLY A 329 9.44 0.08 28.90
N ILE A 330 8.70 -0.09 30.00
CA ILE A 330 9.10 0.31 31.35
C ILE A 330 8.74 -0.75 32.37
N ASP A 331 9.56 -0.85 33.42
CA ASP A 331 9.23 -1.62 34.61
C ASP A 331 8.85 -0.67 35.73
N MET A 332 7.71 -0.93 36.36
CA MET A 332 7.17 -0.14 37.47
C MET A 332 7.38 -0.86 38.81
N THR A 333 7.48 -0.05 39.87
CA THR A 333 7.37 -0.51 41.25
C THR A 333 6.52 0.48 42.05
N SER A 334 6.40 0.24 43.36
CA SER A 334 5.71 1.14 44.28
C SER A 334 6.55 1.43 45.51
N GLN A 335 6.25 2.52 46.20
CA GLN A 335 6.90 2.86 47.47
C GLN A 335 6.74 1.73 48.50
N SER A 336 5.59 1.05 48.52
CA SER A 336 5.36 -0.07 49.45
C SER A 336 6.30 -1.27 49.20
N VAL A 337 6.76 -1.48 47.96
CA VAL A 337 7.80 -2.48 47.64
C VAL A 337 9.19 -1.97 48.04
N VAL A 338 9.51 -0.71 47.74
CA VAL A 338 10.79 -0.08 48.13
C VAL A 338 10.99 -0.12 49.65
N ASP A 339 9.92 0.16 50.40
CA ASP A 339 9.90 0.14 51.87
C ASP A 339 9.79 -1.28 52.46
N LYS A 340 9.79 -2.32 51.61
CA LYS A 340 9.67 -3.75 51.99
C LYS A 340 8.38 -4.10 52.74
N GLN A 341 7.33 -3.30 52.56
CA GLN A 341 5.98 -3.59 53.08
C GLN A 341 5.26 -4.63 52.21
N ARG A 342 5.65 -4.72 50.93
CA ARG A 342 5.19 -5.70 49.95
C ARG A 342 6.41 -6.34 49.28
N LEU A 343 6.29 -7.62 48.93
CA LEU A 343 7.38 -8.38 48.32
C LEU A 343 7.52 -8.10 46.82
N VAL A 344 6.40 -8.01 46.11
CA VAL A 344 6.37 -7.83 44.65
C VAL A 344 5.32 -6.80 44.26
N PHE A 345 5.57 -6.10 43.16
CA PHE A 345 4.68 -5.04 42.67
C PHE A 345 3.27 -5.56 42.33
N GLY A 346 3.16 -6.77 41.76
CA GLY A 346 1.88 -7.38 41.39
C GLY A 346 0.89 -7.59 42.54
N ASP A 347 1.36 -7.64 43.79
CA ASP A 347 0.51 -7.84 44.97
C ASP A 347 0.02 -6.52 45.60
N THR A 348 0.39 -5.38 45.01
CA THR A 348 0.14 -4.06 45.59
C THR A 348 -1.21 -3.48 45.17
N THR A 349 -1.72 -2.55 45.96
CA THR A 349 -2.89 -1.73 45.59
C THR A 349 -2.58 -0.82 44.41
N GLU A 350 -1.33 -0.39 44.30
CA GLU A 350 -0.79 0.46 43.24
C GLU A 350 -0.82 -0.27 41.89
N TYR A 351 -0.47 -1.56 41.84
CA TYR A 351 -0.60 -2.36 40.63
C TYR A 351 -2.06 -2.48 40.17
N LYS A 352 -3.00 -2.75 41.09
CA LYS A 352 -4.44 -2.79 40.75
C LYS A 352 -4.90 -1.46 40.15
N TRP A 353 -4.47 -0.35 40.73
CA TRP A 353 -4.73 0.98 40.18
C TRP A 353 -4.12 1.15 38.78
N VAL A 354 -2.89 0.67 38.55
CA VAL A 354 -2.23 0.71 37.22
C VAL A 354 -3.02 -0.09 36.18
N VAL A 355 -3.44 -1.33 36.47
CA VAL A 355 -4.27 -2.14 35.56
C VAL A 355 -5.54 -1.38 35.14
N GLU A 356 -6.17 -0.68 36.07
CA GLU A 356 -7.39 0.08 35.80
C GLU A 356 -7.14 1.41 35.07
N ASN A 357 -5.97 2.04 35.23
CA ASN A 357 -5.78 3.44 34.84
C ASN A 357 -4.71 3.69 33.76
N CYS A 358 -3.74 2.80 33.57
CA CYS A 358 -2.57 3.05 32.70
C CYS A 358 -2.95 3.42 31.25
N ALA A 359 -4.02 2.82 30.72
CA ALA A 359 -4.52 3.12 29.37
C ALA A 359 -4.93 4.59 29.16
N LYS A 360 -5.37 5.29 30.23
CA LYS A 360 -5.70 6.73 30.18
C LYS A 360 -4.48 7.59 29.84
N TYR A 361 -3.29 7.09 30.12
CA TYR A 361 -2.00 7.76 29.90
C TYR A 361 -1.28 7.25 28.65
N GLY A 362 -1.77 6.17 28.02
CA GLY A 362 -1.19 5.61 26.81
C GLY A 362 -0.33 4.38 27.03
N PHE A 363 -0.35 3.81 28.24
CA PHE A 363 0.33 2.56 28.58
C PHE A 363 -0.64 1.37 28.56
N ILE A 364 -0.12 0.20 28.24
CA ILE A 364 -0.78 -1.10 28.45
C ILE A 364 0.05 -1.92 29.43
N VAL A 365 -0.60 -2.80 30.21
CA VAL A 365 0.10 -3.90 30.87
C VAL A 365 0.47 -4.90 29.78
N ARG A 366 1.77 -5.05 29.52
CA ARG A 366 2.24 -5.65 28.27
C ARG A 366 2.14 -7.17 28.25
N PHE A 367 2.34 -7.79 29.41
CA PHE A 367 2.33 -9.24 29.60
C PHE A 367 1.35 -9.60 30.72
N THR A 368 0.08 -9.77 30.38
CA THR A 368 -0.99 -10.14 31.33
C THR A 368 -1.08 -11.65 31.53
N GLU A 369 -1.66 -12.08 32.64
CA GLU A 369 -1.89 -13.50 32.95
C GLU A 369 -2.65 -14.20 31.80
N GLY A 370 -2.21 -15.41 31.44
CA GLY A 370 -2.81 -16.23 30.38
C GLY A 370 -2.51 -15.80 28.95
N THR A 371 -1.61 -14.83 28.73
CA THR A 371 -1.24 -14.35 27.38
C THR A 371 0.12 -14.83 26.89
N ASP A 372 0.83 -15.63 27.68
CA ASP A 372 2.16 -16.18 27.40
C ASP A 372 2.19 -17.01 26.10
N GLY A 373 1.09 -17.70 25.77
CA GLY A 373 0.93 -18.37 24.49
C GLY A 373 0.93 -17.42 23.28
N ILE A 374 0.58 -16.14 23.47
CA ILE A 374 0.56 -15.12 22.41
C ILE A 374 1.86 -14.31 22.42
N THR A 375 2.20 -13.73 23.58
CA THR A 375 3.34 -12.82 23.76
C THR A 375 4.67 -13.58 23.71
N GLY A 376 4.70 -14.81 24.20
CA GLY A 376 5.91 -15.61 24.41
C GLY A 376 6.71 -15.23 25.66
N ILE A 377 6.13 -14.42 26.54
CA ILE A 377 6.70 -13.98 27.82
C ILE A 377 5.66 -14.23 28.91
N SER A 378 6.10 -14.78 30.04
CA SER A 378 5.27 -15.02 31.23
C SER A 378 4.66 -13.74 31.78
N HIS A 379 3.68 -13.86 32.68
CA HIS A 379 3.04 -12.68 33.29
C HIS A 379 4.05 -11.79 34.02
N GLU A 380 4.12 -10.51 33.63
CA GLU A 380 4.98 -9.49 34.25
C GLU A 380 4.13 -8.29 34.71
N PRO A 381 3.63 -8.28 35.96
CA PRO A 381 2.76 -7.22 36.47
C PRO A 381 3.45 -5.84 36.55
N TRP A 382 4.78 -5.78 36.49
CA TRP A 382 5.54 -4.54 36.49
C TRP A 382 5.73 -3.94 35.08
N HIS A 383 5.64 -4.75 34.02
CA HIS A 383 6.05 -4.32 32.67
C HIS A 383 4.90 -3.62 31.93
N LEU A 384 5.09 -2.32 31.66
CA LEU A 384 4.18 -1.51 30.87
C LEU A 384 4.80 -1.10 29.54
N ARG A 385 3.97 -0.97 28.51
CA ARG A 385 4.38 -0.50 27.19
C ARG A 385 3.58 0.72 26.76
N TYR A 386 4.26 1.81 26.40
CA TYR A 386 3.63 2.98 25.80
C TYR A 386 3.28 2.73 24.32
N VAL A 387 2.00 2.93 23.98
CA VAL A 387 1.44 2.80 22.62
C VAL A 387 0.58 4.02 22.22
N GLY A 388 0.50 5.02 23.11
CA GLY A 388 -0.37 6.18 22.95
C GLY A 388 -1.82 5.94 23.40
N LYS A 389 -2.49 7.00 23.85
CA LYS A 389 -3.78 6.93 24.55
C LYS A 389 -4.90 6.23 23.79
N LYS A 390 -5.04 6.52 22.49
CA LYS A 390 -6.12 5.95 21.66
C LYS A 390 -5.96 4.43 21.55
N VAL A 391 -4.74 3.97 21.26
CA VAL A 391 -4.42 2.55 21.10
C VAL A 391 -4.49 1.82 22.43
N ALA A 392 -3.90 2.38 23.49
CA ALA A 392 -3.96 1.77 24.81
C ALA A 392 -5.39 1.57 25.31
N LYS A 393 -6.28 2.56 25.05
CA LYS A 393 -7.70 2.44 25.35
C LYS A 393 -8.34 1.29 24.56
N GLU A 394 -8.10 1.21 23.26
CA GLU A 394 -8.68 0.17 22.41
C GLU A 394 -8.19 -1.24 22.80
N ILE A 395 -6.89 -1.40 23.05
CA ILE A 395 -6.31 -2.65 23.55
C ILE A 395 -6.98 -3.06 24.87
N LYS A 396 -7.13 -2.11 25.81
CA LYS A 396 -7.83 -2.37 27.07
C LYS A 396 -9.30 -2.76 26.86
N ASP A 397 -10.04 -2.02 26.05
CA ASP A 397 -11.48 -2.26 25.82
C ASP A 397 -11.74 -3.63 25.18
N GLN A 398 -10.83 -4.11 24.33
CA GLN A 398 -10.92 -5.41 23.65
C GLN A 398 -10.27 -6.56 24.42
N ASN A 399 -9.57 -6.25 25.52
CA ASN A 399 -8.73 -7.20 26.26
C ASN A 399 -7.71 -7.90 25.35
N TRP A 400 -7.03 -7.11 24.51
CA TRP A 400 -6.00 -7.59 23.59
C TRP A 400 -4.60 -7.45 24.16
N THR A 401 -3.69 -8.25 23.62
CA THR A 401 -2.24 -8.03 23.60
C THR A 401 -1.84 -7.03 22.49
N LEU A 402 -0.58 -6.56 22.51
CA LEU A 402 -0.06 -5.75 21.39
C LEU A 402 0.00 -6.58 20.09
N GLU A 403 0.33 -7.87 20.20
CA GLU A 403 0.33 -8.83 19.10
C GLU A 403 -1.04 -8.90 18.41
N GLU A 404 -2.11 -9.12 19.19
CA GLU A 404 -3.48 -9.17 18.64
C GLU A 404 -3.88 -7.84 18.02
N TYR A 405 -3.57 -6.72 18.68
CA TYR A 405 -3.82 -5.40 18.08
C TYR A 405 -3.13 -5.27 16.71
N CYS A 406 -1.86 -5.65 16.61
CA CYS A 406 -1.12 -5.65 15.34
C CYS A 406 -1.79 -6.53 14.27
N LEU A 407 -2.27 -7.72 14.64
CA LEU A 407 -2.96 -8.65 13.74
C LEU A 407 -4.31 -8.07 13.25
N TYR A 408 -5.18 -7.64 14.16
CA TYR A 408 -6.53 -7.13 13.85
C TYR A 408 -6.51 -5.75 13.16
N LYS A 409 -5.55 -4.89 13.51
CA LYS A 409 -5.46 -3.53 12.96
C LYS A 409 -4.49 -3.38 11.79
N ASN A 410 -3.86 -4.49 11.38
CA ASN A 410 -2.85 -4.51 10.33
C ASN A 410 -1.69 -3.54 10.59
N VAL A 411 -1.19 -3.54 11.82
CA VAL A 411 -0.08 -2.70 12.29
C VAL A 411 1.17 -3.56 12.45
N ILE A 412 1.56 -4.22 11.36
CA ILE A 412 2.79 -5.01 11.31
C ILE A 412 3.99 -4.06 11.14
N PRO A 413 5.09 -4.23 11.91
CA PRO A 413 6.30 -3.43 11.72
C PRO A 413 6.76 -3.42 10.26
N LYS A 414 7.34 -2.31 9.81
CA LYS A 414 8.11 -2.34 8.56
C LYS A 414 9.42 -3.02 8.88
N PHE A 415 9.90 -3.89 8.00
CA PHE A 415 11.15 -4.61 8.23
C PHE A 415 11.87 -4.91 6.92
N LYS A 416 13.17 -5.21 7.04
CA LYS A 416 13.94 -5.93 6.05
C LYS A 416 14.08 -7.37 6.53
N LYS A 417 13.82 -8.32 5.64
CA LYS A 417 14.02 -9.74 5.93
C LYS A 417 15.47 -10.08 5.60
N ASP A 418 16.18 -10.67 6.56
CA ASP A 418 17.54 -11.19 6.36
C ASP A 418 17.59 -12.44 5.48
#